data_AF-A0A9P7JQU3-F1
#
_entry.id   AF-A0A9P7JQU3-F1
#
_cell.length_a   1.000
_cell.length_b   1.000
_cell.length_c   1.000
_cell.angle_alpha   90.00
_cell.angle_beta   90.00
_cell.angle_gamma   90.00
#
_symmetry.space_group_name_H-M   'P 1'
#
loop_
_entity.id
_entity.type
_entity.pdbx_description
1 polymer ?
#
loop_
_entity_poly.entity_id
_entity_poly.type
_entity_poly.pdbx_seq_one_letter_code
_entity_poly.pdbx_strand_id
1 'polypeptide(L)'
;QTERAKKPSNDDLPEGIDPKIWRRVFISTYIQYVATLANPWEVPAKLACEKMQVIWDAIFPHIGHTVTSLSSVYYIVKFAVFTLSNLRFLYKKANGDDKSKFRGLYQGAFVVQTFGAHFTATRGAQKIPGVDKPGVLANPAGGLALSCAAVERALTLWSTRTLTIKMVQAAKNKTSISLPKTMNQSTGKVSCRQTGFNDISWGTSTRAYAKAIMKNLREDKFEVIIASAMEFSKKKSRPGDDIDDAAVEDDLDLDEHAQLVGISDTESEGNDGSDSDVE
;
A
#
# COMPACT_ATOMS: atom_id res chain seq x y z
N GLN A 1 16.56 -28.76 -8.45
CA GLN A 1 16.30 -27.32 -8.67
C GLN A 1 14.86 -27.19 -9.15
N THR A 2 13.95 -26.72 -8.31
CA THR A 2 12.55 -26.50 -8.69
C THR A 2 12.44 -25.09 -9.27
N GLU A 3 12.22 -25.01 -10.58
CA GLU A 3 12.04 -23.75 -11.30
C GLU A 3 10.83 -23.01 -10.72
N ARG A 4 11.05 -21.77 -10.25
CA ARG A 4 10.01 -20.97 -9.61
C ARG A 4 9.04 -20.48 -10.68
N ALA A 5 7.83 -21.02 -10.70
CA ALA A 5 6.80 -20.66 -11.68
C ALA A 5 6.63 -19.14 -11.80
N LYS A 6 6.75 -18.62 -13.03
CA LYS A 6 6.58 -17.19 -13.36
C LYS A 6 5.16 -16.77 -12.97
N LYS A 7 5.04 -15.70 -12.17
CA LYS A 7 3.74 -15.16 -11.77
C LYS A 7 3.03 -14.53 -12.99
N PRO A 8 1.72 -14.78 -13.18
CA PRO A 8 0.95 -14.18 -14.27
C PRO A 8 0.97 -12.65 -14.22
N SER A 9 1.03 -12.04 -15.40
CA SER A 9 1.08 -10.60 -15.65
C SER A 9 -0.01 -10.21 -16.65
N ASN A 10 -0.21 -8.90 -16.86
CA ASN A 10 -1.19 -8.44 -17.86
C ASN A 10 -0.87 -8.92 -19.29
N ASP A 11 0.36 -9.32 -19.56
CA ASP A 11 0.78 -9.85 -20.87
C ASP A 11 0.30 -11.30 -21.07
N ASP A 12 -0.11 -11.98 -20.00
CA ASP A 12 -0.64 -13.35 -20.02
C ASP A 12 -2.19 -13.38 -20.14
N LEU A 13 -2.82 -12.24 -20.41
CA LEU A 13 -4.25 -12.14 -20.64
C LEU A 13 -4.63 -12.64 -22.05
N PRO A 14 -5.87 -13.14 -22.26
CA PRO A 14 -6.33 -13.54 -23.59
C PRO A 14 -6.18 -12.43 -24.65
N GLU A 15 -5.88 -12.84 -25.88
CA GLU A 15 -5.66 -11.90 -26.99
C GLU A 15 -6.97 -11.19 -27.38
N GLY A 16 -6.85 -9.96 -27.91
CA GLY A 16 -8.00 -9.14 -28.32
C GLY A 16 -8.64 -8.31 -27.21
N ILE A 17 -8.14 -8.40 -25.97
CA ILE A 17 -8.60 -7.58 -24.86
C ILE A 17 -8.08 -6.14 -24.98
N ASP A 18 -8.98 -5.15 -24.96
CA ASP A 18 -8.56 -3.76 -24.72
C ASP A 18 -8.07 -3.63 -23.27
N PRO A 19 -6.78 -3.32 -23.03
CA PRO A 19 -6.25 -3.19 -21.67
C PRO A 19 -6.94 -2.10 -20.86
N LYS A 20 -7.58 -1.12 -21.52
CA LYS A 20 -8.46 -0.14 -20.87
C LYS A 20 -9.73 -0.83 -20.40
N ILE A 21 -10.46 -1.59 -21.22
CA ILE A 21 -11.72 -2.24 -20.80
C ILE A 21 -11.47 -3.26 -19.70
N TRP A 22 -10.39 -4.06 -19.82
CA TRP A 22 -9.93 -4.97 -18.76
C TRP A 22 -9.71 -4.24 -17.44
N ARG A 23 -8.83 -3.24 -17.46
CA ARG A 23 -8.53 -2.52 -16.24
C ARG A 23 -9.70 -1.72 -15.75
N ARG A 24 -10.50 -1.09 -16.65
CA ARG A 24 -11.54 -0.02 -16.47
C ARG A 24 -12.98 -0.48 -16.30
N VAL A 25 -13.29 -1.71 -16.66
CA VAL A 25 -14.66 -2.23 -16.50
C VAL A 25 -14.53 -3.48 -15.66
N PHE A 26 -13.88 -4.51 -16.20
CA PHE A 26 -13.80 -5.83 -15.58
C PHE A 26 -13.31 -5.82 -14.12
N ILE A 27 -12.11 -5.27 -13.85
CA ILE A 27 -11.54 -5.28 -12.50
C ILE A 27 -12.44 -4.53 -11.49
N SER A 28 -12.96 -3.35 -11.83
CA SER A 28 -13.79 -2.58 -10.88
C SER A 28 -15.18 -3.18 -10.70
N THR A 29 -15.77 -3.75 -11.73
CA THR A 29 -17.05 -4.46 -11.59
C THR A 29 -16.92 -5.61 -10.60
N TYR A 30 -15.81 -6.37 -10.67
CA TYR A 30 -15.55 -7.41 -9.69
C TYR A 30 -15.28 -6.85 -8.29
N ILE A 31 -14.47 -5.80 -8.14
CA ILE A 31 -14.25 -5.13 -6.85
C ILE A 31 -15.56 -4.65 -6.23
N GLN A 32 -16.45 -4.06 -7.04
CA GLN A 32 -17.76 -3.61 -6.58
C GLN A 32 -18.63 -4.77 -6.11
N TYR A 33 -18.64 -5.89 -6.84
CA TYR A 33 -19.32 -7.11 -6.38
C TYR A 33 -18.77 -7.59 -5.03
N VAL A 34 -17.44 -7.69 -4.90
CA VAL A 34 -16.78 -8.11 -3.66
C VAL A 34 -17.21 -7.23 -2.48
N ALA A 35 -17.31 -5.91 -2.70
CA ALA A 35 -17.76 -4.96 -1.68
C ALA A 35 -19.22 -5.16 -1.19
N THR A 36 -20.04 -5.92 -1.90
CA THR A 36 -21.42 -6.27 -1.46
C THR A 36 -21.50 -7.51 -0.59
N LEU A 37 -20.40 -8.25 -0.42
CA LEU A 37 -20.37 -9.48 0.36
C LEU A 37 -20.28 -9.19 1.85
N ALA A 38 -20.90 -10.05 2.66
CA ALA A 38 -20.81 -9.97 4.12
C ALA A 38 -19.34 -10.08 4.61
N ASN A 39 -18.52 -10.85 3.89
CA ASN A 39 -17.06 -10.86 4.05
C ASN A 39 -16.38 -10.65 2.69
N PRO A 40 -15.98 -9.40 2.34
CA PRO A 40 -15.34 -9.09 1.06
C PRO A 40 -13.93 -9.67 0.93
N TRP A 41 -13.35 -10.20 2.02
CA TRP A 41 -11.97 -10.67 2.06
C TRP A 41 -11.85 -12.19 1.83
N GLU A 42 -12.91 -12.95 2.10
CA GLU A 42 -12.94 -14.40 1.97
C GLU A 42 -13.92 -14.86 0.88
N VAL A 43 -13.68 -14.43 -0.36
CA VAL A 43 -14.45 -14.92 -1.50
C VAL A 43 -13.92 -16.32 -1.87
N PRO A 44 -14.71 -17.41 -1.73
CA PRO A 44 -14.24 -18.73 -2.11
C PRO A 44 -13.84 -18.75 -3.58
N ALA A 45 -12.73 -19.41 -3.91
CA ALA A 45 -12.17 -19.39 -5.26
C ALA A 45 -13.18 -19.80 -6.34
N LYS A 46 -14.05 -20.78 -6.03
CA LYS A 46 -15.15 -21.20 -6.91
C LYS A 46 -16.13 -20.04 -7.18
N LEU A 47 -16.61 -19.38 -6.13
CA LEU A 47 -17.53 -18.25 -6.23
C LEU A 47 -16.87 -17.05 -6.95
N ALA A 48 -15.60 -16.78 -6.65
CA ALA A 48 -14.83 -15.75 -7.34
C ALA A 48 -14.73 -16.03 -8.84
N CYS A 49 -14.40 -17.26 -9.24
CA CYS A 49 -14.33 -17.66 -10.65
C CYS A 49 -15.70 -17.57 -11.32
N GLU A 50 -16.77 -18.06 -10.68
CA GLU A 50 -18.15 -17.97 -11.19
C GLU A 50 -18.55 -16.51 -11.46
N LYS A 51 -18.27 -15.61 -10.51
CA LYS A 51 -18.66 -14.20 -10.64
C LYS A 51 -17.77 -13.44 -11.62
N MET A 52 -16.47 -13.72 -11.63
CA MET A 52 -15.57 -13.20 -12.66
C MET A 52 -15.97 -13.70 -14.05
N GLN A 53 -16.42 -14.94 -14.21
CA GLN A 53 -16.91 -15.48 -15.49
C GLN A 53 -18.15 -14.72 -15.97
N VAL A 54 -19.15 -14.51 -15.10
CA VAL A 54 -20.35 -13.73 -15.46
C VAL A 54 -19.98 -12.32 -15.91
N ILE A 55 -19.06 -11.66 -15.20
CA ILE A 55 -18.56 -10.34 -15.56
C ILE A 55 -17.76 -10.40 -16.87
N TRP A 56 -17.03 -11.49 -17.12
CA TRP A 56 -16.22 -11.69 -18.32
C TRP A 56 -17.11 -11.77 -19.55
N ASP A 57 -18.09 -12.67 -19.52
CA ASP A 57 -19.00 -12.93 -20.64
C ASP A 57 -19.82 -11.69 -21.00
N ALA A 58 -20.15 -10.85 -20.00
CA ALA A 58 -20.84 -9.59 -20.21
C ALA A 58 -19.96 -8.50 -20.86
N ILE A 59 -18.67 -8.44 -20.52
CA ILE A 59 -17.76 -7.36 -20.97
C ILE A 59 -17.00 -7.73 -22.24
N PHE A 60 -16.71 -9.02 -22.42
CA PHE A 60 -15.94 -9.57 -23.53
C PHE A 60 -16.71 -10.71 -24.23
N PRO A 61 -17.95 -10.49 -24.70
CA PRO A 61 -18.80 -11.54 -25.24
C PRO A 61 -18.22 -12.24 -26.48
N HIS A 62 -17.26 -11.60 -27.15
CA HIS A 62 -16.59 -12.13 -28.34
C HIS A 62 -15.26 -12.82 -28.06
N ILE A 63 -14.77 -12.80 -26.80
CA ILE A 63 -13.50 -13.39 -26.41
C ILE A 63 -13.78 -14.63 -25.56
N GLY A 64 -13.75 -15.79 -26.21
CA GLY A 64 -13.94 -17.08 -25.55
C GLY A 64 -12.82 -17.35 -24.53
N HIS A 65 -13.14 -17.23 -23.24
CA HIS A 65 -12.21 -17.54 -22.16
C HIS A 65 -12.95 -18.06 -20.93
N THR A 66 -12.37 -19.09 -20.31
CA THR A 66 -12.88 -19.66 -19.05
C THR A 66 -12.02 -19.19 -17.89
N VAL A 67 -12.61 -18.41 -16.99
CA VAL A 67 -11.99 -17.95 -15.76
C VAL A 67 -11.90 -19.11 -14.78
N THR A 68 -10.68 -19.56 -14.52
CA THR A 68 -10.37 -20.58 -13.51
C THR A 68 -9.45 -19.99 -12.44
N SER A 69 -9.30 -20.68 -11.31
CA SER A 69 -8.38 -20.26 -10.24
C SER A 69 -6.90 -20.28 -10.67
N LEU A 70 -6.62 -20.88 -11.83
CA LEU A 70 -5.29 -20.93 -12.46
C LEU A 70 -5.14 -19.90 -13.58
N SER A 71 -6.21 -19.23 -13.99
CA SER A 71 -6.19 -18.25 -15.09
C SER A 71 -5.49 -16.94 -14.67
N SER A 72 -4.81 -16.31 -15.63
CA SER A 72 -4.19 -14.99 -15.46
C SER A 72 -5.22 -13.93 -15.02
N VAL A 73 -6.44 -14.01 -15.55
CA VAL A 73 -7.59 -13.18 -15.18
C VAL A 73 -7.85 -13.22 -13.68
N TYR A 74 -7.99 -14.40 -13.10
CA TYR A 74 -8.22 -14.57 -11.67
C TYR A 74 -7.05 -14.06 -10.82
N TYR A 75 -5.81 -14.40 -11.19
CA TYR A 75 -4.62 -14.00 -10.43
C TYR A 75 -4.42 -12.49 -10.36
N ILE A 76 -4.58 -11.79 -11.48
CA ILE A 76 -4.34 -10.34 -11.56
C ILE A 76 -5.40 -9.56 -10.79
N VAL A 77 -6.68 -9.97 -10.89
CA VAL A 77 -7.78 -9.31 -10.17
C VAL A 77 -7.66 -9.58 -8.67
N LYS A 78 -7.32 -10.83 -8.29
CA LYS A 78 -7.06 -11.17 -6.89
C LYS A 78 -5.90 -10.34 -6.34
N PHE A 79 -4.80 -10.16 -7.06
CA PHE A 79 -3.65 -9.37 -6.58
C PHE A 79 -4.00 -7.92 -6.22
N ALA A 80 -4.80 -7.24 -7.03
CA ALA A 80 -5.19 -5.84 -6.77
C ALA A 80 -6.05 -5.69 -5.50
N VAL A 81 -7.03 -6.59 -5.30
CA VAL A 81 -7.83 -6.67 -4.06
C VAL A 81 -6.97 -7.09 -2.87
N PHE A 82 -6.08 -8.05 -3.09
CA PHE A 82 -5.20 -8.66 -2.09
C PHE A 82 -4.15 -7.70 -1.51
N THR A 83 -3.73 -6.67 -2.26
CA THR A 83 -2.64 -5.78 -1.79
C THR A 83 -3.14 -4.70 -0.82
N LEU A 84 -4.39 -4.26 -0.97
CA LEU A 84 -5.04 -3.29 -0.07
C LEU A 84 -5.66 -3.98 1.16
N SER A 85 -6.07 -5.24 1.04
CA SER A 85 -6.64 -5.98 2.17
C SER A 85 -5.63 -6.14 3.30
N ASN A 86 -6.11 -6.02 4.54
CA ASN A 86 -5.31 -6.16 5.77
C ASN A 86 -4.04 -5.29 5.81
N LEU A 87 -4.02 -4.18 5.07
CA LEU A 87 -2.87 -3.26 4.96
C LEU A 87 -1.56 -4.00 4.62
N ARG A 88 -1.65 -5.06 3.79
CA ARG A 88 -0.50 -5.93 3.44
C ARG A 88 0.69 -5.18 2.86
N PHE A 89 0.44 -4.06 2.18
CA PHE A 89 1.49 -3.19 1.65
C PHE A 89 2.43 -2.63 2.72
N LEU A 90 2.03 -2.63 4.00
CA LEU A 90 2.88 -2.23 5.12
C LEU A 90 3.94 -3.27 5.47
N TYR A 91 3.73 -4.54 5.15
CA TYR A 91 4.56 -5.63 5.64
C TYR A 91 5.63 -6.04 4.61
N LYS A 92 6.85 -6.34 5.10
CA LYS A 92 7.92 -6.93 4.27
C LYS A 92 7.52 -8.31 3.73
N LYS A 93 6.85 -9.11 4.55
CA LYS A 93 6.33 -10.43 4.19
C LYS A 93 4.88 -10.54 4.63
N ALA A 94 3.96 -10.59 3.67
CA ALA A 94 2.54 -10.84 3.92
C ALA A 94 1.93 -11.76 2.86
N ASN A 95 2.62 -12.88 2.61
CA ASN A 95 2.14 -13.91 1.71
C ASN A 95 1.02 -14.73 2.39
N GLY A 96 -0.06 -15.03 1.67
CA GLY A 96 -1.20 -15.79 2.19
C GLY A 96 -2.20 -14.94 2.98
N ASP A 97 -3.27 -15.58 3.44
CA ASP A 97 -4.42 -14.93 4.10
C ASP A 97 -4.32 -14.88 5.63
N ASP A 98 -3.39 -15.62 6.21
CA ASP A 98 -3.15 -15.68 7.64
C ASP A 98 -2.33 -14.47 8.14
N LYS A 99 -3.01 -13.48 8.71
CA LYS A 99 -2.41 -12.26 9.28
C LYS A 99 -1.40 -12.57 10.39
N SER A 100 -1.55 -13.71 11.09
CA SER A 100 -0.61 -14.12 12.15
C SER A 100 0.79 -14.44 11.61
N LYS A 101 0.90 -14.71 10.31
CA LYS A 101 2.15 -15.00 9.60
C LYS A 101 2.78 -13.76 8.94
N PHE A 102 2.14 -12.60 9.04
CA PHE A 102 2.71 -11.38 8.47
C PHE A 102 3.91 -10.94 9.31
N ARG A 103 4.97 -10.47 8.64
CA ARG A 103 6.24 -10.07 9.26
C ARG A 103 6.80 -8.80 8.65
N GLY A 104 7.56 -8.07 9.47
CA GLY A 104 8.17 -6.79 9.10
C GLY A 104 7.13 -5.71 8.85
N LEU A 105 6.28 -5.43 9.84
CA LEU A 105 5.34 -4.31 9.80
C LEU A 105 6.10 -2.99 9.53
N TYR A 106 5.52 -2.14 8.67
CA TYR A 106 6.10 -0.91 8.11
C TYR A 106 7.36 -1.08 7.22
N GLN A 107 7.81 -2.30 6.97
CA GLN A 107 8.96 -2.60 6.11
C GLN A 107 8.56 -2.97 4.66
N GLY A 108 7.30 -2.73 4.28
CA GLY A 108 6.84 -2.94 2.91
C GLY A 108 7.63 -2.08 1.91
N ALA A 109 7.93 -2.64 0.74
CA ALA A 109 8.88 -2.05 -0.21
C ALA A 109 8.53 -0.60 -0.62
N PHE A 110 7.26 -0.31 -0.87
CA PHE A 110 6.81 1.04 -1.20
C PHE A 110 6.88 2.01 -0.02
N VAL A 111 6.65 1.51 1.20
CA VAL A 111 6.71 2.32 2.43
C VAL A 111 8.15 2.74 2.71
N VAL A 112 9.09 1.79 2.73
CA VAL A 112 10.51 2.09 3.01
C VAL A 112 11.14 2.97 1.93
N GLN A 113 10.75 2.81 0.66
CA GLN A 113 11.21 3.70 -0.42
C GLN A 113 10.66 5.13 -0.26
N THR A 114 9.37 5.26 0.05
CA THR A 114 8.74 6.57 0.31
C THR A 114 9.38 7.24 1.52
N PHE A 115 9.67 6.47 2.56
CA PHE A 115 10.36 6.96 3.75
C PHE A 115 11.83 7.32 3.48
N GLY A 116 12.52 6.60 2.59
CA GLY A 116 13.85 6.97 2.10
C GLY A 116 13.88 8.32 1.37
N ALA A 117 12.79 8.66 0.66
CA ALA A 117 12.65 9.98 0.04
C ALA A 117 12.54 11.10 1.09
N HIS A 118 11.89 10.84 2.23
CA HIS A 118 11.86 11.79 3.36
C HIS A 118 13.28 12.09 3.86
N PHE A 119 14.11 11.07 4.11
CA PHE A 119 15.51 11.29 4.53
C PHE A 119 16.36 12.01 3.48
N THR A 120 16.04 11.84 2.19
CA THR A 120 16.69 12.62 1.13
C THR A 120 16.30 14.10 1.20
N ALA A 121 15.01 14.39 1.45
CA ALA A 121 14.48 15.74 1.53
C ALA A 121 14.92 16.50 2.78
N THR A 122 15.06 15.80 3.91
CA THR A 122 15.50 16.41 5.19
C THR A 122 17.01 16.34 5.39
N ARG A 123 17.76 15.89 4.38
CA ARG A 123 19.22 15.75 4.45
C ARG A 123 19.91 17.09 4.69
N GLY A 124 20.48 17.25 5.86
CA GLY A 124 21.18 18.47 6.27
C GLY A 124 20.35 19.41 7.15
N ALA A 125 19.16 18.97 7.58
CA ALA A 125 18.45 19.61 8.69
C ALA A 125 19.38 19.74 9.91
N GLN A 126 19.44 20.95 10.47
CA GLN A 126 20.27 21.25 11.63
C GLN A 126 19.43 21.21 12.90
N LYS A 127 20.04 20.81 14.01
CA LYS A 127 19.40 20.94 15.32
C LYS A 127 19.39 22.40 15.73
N ILE A 128 18.21 22.95 15.99
CA ILE A 128 18.01 24.34 16.38
C ILE A 128 17.69 24.38 17.88
N PRO A 129 18.51 25.08 18.70
CA PRO A 129 18.21 25.28 20.11
C PRO A 129 16.82 25.90 20.31
N GLY A 130 16.02 25.30 21.19
CA GLY A 130 14.65 25.77 21.49
C GLY A 130 13.54 25.13 20.64
N VAL A 131 13.88 24.59 19.46
CA VAL A 131 12.96 23.77 18.64
C VAL A 131 13.20 22.29 18.94
N ASP A 132 14.46 21.86 18.97
CA ASP A 132 14.83 20.50 19.32
C ASP A 132 14.98 20.33 20.83
N LYS A 133 14.43 19.23 21.35
CA LYS A 133 14.63 18.84 22.75
C LYS A 133 16.09 18.39 22.96
N PRO A 134 16.86 19.01 23.87
CA PRO A 134 18.23 18.60 24.16
C PRO A 134 18.28 17.14 24.58
N GLY A 135 19.21 16.36 24.01
CA GLY A 135 19.42 14.95 24.36
C GLY A 135 18.41 13.96 23.78
N VAL A 136 17.36 14.41 23.07
CA VAL A 136 16.41 13.52 22.39
C VAL A 136 16.75 13.46 20.90
N LEU A 137 16.95 12.26 20.36
CA LEU A 137 17.10 12.08 18.92
C LEU A 137 15.73 12.32 18.27
N ALA A 138 15.69 13.10 17.18
CA ALA A 138 14.45 13.33 16.45
C ALA A 138 13.88 11.98 15.99
N ASN A 139 12.71 11.62 16.49
CA ASN A 139 12.02 10.39 16.13
C ASN A 139 11.19 10.64 14.86
N PRO A 140 11.56 10.08 13.70
CA PRO A 140 10.85 10.33 12.45
C PRO A 140 9.54 9.55 12.31
N ALA A 141 8.87 9.19 13.41
CA ALA A 141 7.59 8.47 13.42
C ALA A 141 6.52 9.18 12.58
N GLY A 142 6.46 10.51 12.64
CA GLY A 142 5.57 11.30 11.78
C GLY A 142 5.90 11.16 10.29
N GLY A 143 7.19 11.12 9.92
CA GLY A 143 7.63 10.87 8.55
C GLY A 143 7.29 9.45 8.07
N LEU A 144 7.39 8.44 8.94
CA LEU A 144 6.97 7.08 8.62
C LEU A 144 5.44 6.98 8.45
N ALA A 145 4.67 7.65 9.31
CA ALA A 145 3.21 7.69 9.22
C ALA A 145 2.73 8.33 7.91
N LEU A 146 3.31 9.48 7.54
CA LEU A 146 3.05 10.14 6.27
C LEU A 146 3.40 9.24 5.08
N SER A 147 4.49 8.47 5.17
CA SER A 147 4.89 7.52 4.13
C SER A 147 3.87 6.40 3.97
N CYS A 148 3.35 5.85 5.06
CA CYS A 148 2.29 4.82 5.03
C CYS A 148 1.02 5.35 4.36
N ALA A 149 0.53 6.51 4.81
CA ALA A 149 -0.66 7.15 4.26
C ALA A 149 -0.49 7.53 2.78
N ALA A 150 0.70 7.99 2.38
CA ALA A 150 0.99 8.31 0.98
C ALA A 150 0.97 7.08 0.07
N VAL A 151 1.50 5.94 0.52
CA VAL A 151 1.44 4.67 -0.23
C VAL A 151 0.00 4.17 -0.32
N GLU A 152 -0.74 4.20 0.79
CA GLU A 152 -2.14 3.82 0.81
C GLU A 152 -2.95 4.66 -0.19
N ARG A 153 -2.75 5.98 -0.16
CA ARG A 153 -3.37 6.90 -1.13
C ARG A 153 -3.01 6.54 -2.56
N ALA A 154 -1.75 6.27 -2.86
CA ALA A 154 -1.33 5.93 -4.22
C ALA A 154 -2.01 4.65 -4.71
N LEU A 155 -2.12 3.63 -3.85
CA LEU A 155 -2.82 2.38 -4.15
C LEU A 155 -4.33 2.58 -4.29
N THR A 156 -4.95 3.42 -3.46
CA THR A 156 -6.38 3.78 -3.55
C THR A 156 -6.69 4.56 -4.82
N LEU A 157 -5.85 5.52 -5.21
CA LEU A 157 -6.01 6.25 -6.47
C LEU A 157 -5.83 5.32 -7.68
N TRP A 158 -4.95 4.33 -7.57
CA TRP A 158 -4.76 3.33 -8.60
C TRP A 158 -5.95 2.39 -8.72
N SER A 159 -6.46 1.86 -7.60
CA SER A 159 -7.59 0.94 -7.56
C SER A 159 -8.88 1.61 -8.05
N THR A 160 -9.09 2.88 -7.70
CA THR A 160 -10.20 3.72 -8.20
C THR A 160 -9.97 4.27 -9.60
N ARG A 161 -8.77 4.07 -10.16
CA ARG A 161 -8.33 4.54 -11.49
C ARG A 161 -8.29 6.05 -11.70
N THR A 162 -8.31 6.78 -10.60
CA THR A 162 -8.00 8.20 -10.57
C THR A 162 -6.54 8.45 -10.98
N LEU A 163 -5.64 7.52 -10.63
CA LEU A 163 -4.26 7.45 -11.10
C LEU A 163 -4.11 6.28 -12.09
N THR A 164 -3.52 6.52 -13.26
CA THR A 164 -3.33 5.49 -14.30
C THR A 164 -1.91 5.45 -14.85
N ILE A 165 -1.48 4.30 -15.39
CA ILE A 165 -0.17 4.12 -16.06
C ILE A 165 0.06 5.20 -17.11
N LYS A 166 -0.96 5.54 -17.91
CA LYS A 166 -0.83 6.56 -18.96
C LYS A 166 -0.47 7.93 -18.38
N MET A 167 -1.03 8.28 -17.23
CA MET A 167 -0.71 9.52 -16.55
C MET A 167 0.71 9.49 -15.99
N VAL A 168 1.15 8.36 -15.42
CA VAL A 168 2.53 8.16 -14.95
C VAL A 168 3.51 8.30 -16.12
N GLN A 169 3.23 7.67 -17.26
CA GLN A 169 4.05 7.75 -18.48
C GLN A 169 4.10 9.17 -19.03
N ALA A 170 2.95 9.87 -19.10
CA ALA A 170 2.88 11.26 -19.53
C ALA A 170 3.62 12.23 -18.58
N ALA A 171 3.86 11.80 -17.34
CA ALA A 171 4.58 12.54 -16.31
C ALA A 171 6.03 12.06 -16.11
N LYS A 172 6.56 11.17 -16.98
CA LYS A 172 7.89 10.53 -16.79
C LYS A 172 9.06 11.51 -16.60
N ASN A 173 8.91 12.77 -17.05
CA ASN A 173 9.89 13.84 -16.86
C ASN A 173 9.33 15.06 -16.12
N LYS A 174 8.18 14.90 -15.44
CA LYS A 174 7.53 15.96 -14.67
C LYS A 174 7.73 15.70 -13.18
N THR A 175 7.73 16.76 -12.40
CA THR A 175 7.84 16.70 -10.94
C THR A 175 6.57 16.18 -10.28
N SER A 176 5.42 16.26 -10.95
CA SER A 176 4.13 15.80 -10.43
C SER A 176 3.22 15.20 -11.51
N ILE A 177 2.33 14.31 -11.07
CA ILE A 177 1.27 13.72 -11.91
C ILE A 177 -0.01 14.54 -11.69
N SER A 178 -0.56 15.11 -12.76
CA SER A 178 -1.85 15.81 -12.70
C SER A 178 -2.99 14.79 -12.59
N LEU A 179 -3.70 14.80 -11.47
CA LEU A 179 -4.91 13.99 -11.29
C LEU A 179 -6.14 14.67 -11.92
N PRO A 180 -7.17 13.91 -12.33
CA PRO A 180 -8.41 14.48 -12.85
C PRO A 180 -9.08 15.38 -11.80
N LYS A 181 -9.57 16.54 -12.24
CA LYS A 181 -10.40 17.40 -11.41
C LYS A 181 -11.83 16.84 -11.38
N THR A 182 -12.44 16.82 -10.22
CA THR A 182 -13.84 16.43 -10.04
C THR A 182 -14.68 17.66 -9.72
N MET A 183 -15.92 17.69 -10.22
CA MET A 183 -16.88 18.73 -9.87
C MET A 183 -17.47 18.40 -8.50
N ASN A 184 -17.28 19.28 -7.54
CA ASN A 184 -17.92 19.13 -6.24
C ASN A 184 -19.39 19.57 -6.33
N GLN A 185 -20.31 18.61 -6.22
CA GLN A 185 -21.75 18.85 -6.37
C GLN A 185 -22.32 19.83 -5.33
N SER A 186 -21.71 19.95 -4.14
CA SER A 186 -22.19 20.87 -3.10
C SER A 186 -21.73 22.32 -3.30
N THR A 187 -20.64 22.55 -4.04
CA THR A 187 -20.06 23.89 -4.22
C THR A 187 -20.04 24.37 -5.67
N GLY A 188 -20.35 23.49 -6.62
CA GLY A 188 -20.26 23.75 -8.07
C GLY A 188 -18.83 23.92 -8.60
N LYS A 189 -17.81 23.85 -7.74
CA LYS A 189 -16.40 24.10 -8.12
C LYS A 189 -15.73 22.82 -8.60
N VAL A 190 -15.02 22.93 -9.73
CA VAL A 190 -14.18 21.87 -10.28
C VAL A 190 -12.79 21.93 -9.62
N SER A 191 -12.41 20.90 -8.88
CA SER A 191 -11.13 20.89 -8.14
C SER A 191 -10.53 19.48 -8.01
N CYS A 192 -9.26 19.39 -7.64
CA CYS A 192 -8.64 18.12 -7.21
C CYS A 192 -8.74 17.91 -5.69
N ARG A 193 -9.57 18.69 -4.98
CA ARG A 193 -9.50 18.75 -3.51
C ARG A 193 -9.86 17.42 -2.85
N GLN A 194 -10.81 16.70 -3.42
CA GLN A 194 -11.26 15.37 -2.99
C GLN A 194 -10.21 14.27 -3.20
N THR A 195 -9.26 14.48 -4.12
CA THR A 195 -8.19 13.52 -4.40
C THR A 195 -6.85 13.98 -3.82
N GLY A 196 -6.80 15.16 -3.18
CA GLY A 196 -5.58 15.74 -2.62
C GLY A 196 -5.02 14.94 -1.45
N PHE A 197 -3.70 15.03 -1.24
CA PHE A 197 -3.07 14.58 0.00
C PHE A 197 -3.05 15.76 0.97
N ASN A 198 -4.13 15.92 1.73
CA ASN A 198 -4.35 17.01 2.68
C ASN A 198 -5.04 16.47 3.93
N ASP A 199 -5.07 17.27 4.99
CA ASP A 199 -5.59 16.82 6.28
C ASP A 199 -7.06 16.40 6.23
N ILE A 200 -7.90 17.13 5.48
CA ILE A 200 -9.33 16.82 5.33
C ILE A 200 -9.54 15.40 4.78
N SER A 201 -8.65 14.94 3.89
CA SER A 201 -8.85 13.68 3.16
C SER A 201 -8.02 12.52 3.73
N TRP A 202 -6.87 12.81 4.35
CA TRP A 202 -5.88 11.80 4.79
C TRP A 202 -5.33 12.04 6.20
N GLY A 203 -5.76 13.11 6.88
CA GLY A 203 -5.32 13.46 8.22
C GLY A 203 -5.63 12.38 9.24
N THR A 204 -6.87 11.86 9.22
CA THR A 204 -7.32 10.78 10.12
C THR A 204 -6.44 9.54 9.99
N SER A 205 -6.27 8.99 8.80
CA SER A 205 -5.43 7.80 8.58
C SER A 205 -3.97 8.05 8.95
N THR A 206 -3.43 9.24 8.62
CA THR A 206 -2.05 9.62 8.96
C THR A 206 -1.85 9.70 10.48
N ARG A 207 -2.74 10.35 11.22
CA ARG A 207 -2.70 10.42 12.68
C ARG A 207 -2.83 9.04 13.32
N ALA A 208 -3.70 8.20 12.77
CA ALA A 208 -3.89 6.84 13.27
C ALA A 208 -2.62 5.98 13.09
N TYR A 209 -1.94 6.09 11.94
CA TYR A 209 -0.60 5.49 11.75
C TYR A 209 0.42 6.03 12.75
N ALA A 210 0.48 7.35 12.95
CA ALA A 210 1.43 7.96 13.88
C ALA A 210 1.20 7.44 15.31
N LYS A 211 -0.06 7.38 15.75
CA LYS A 211 -0.44 6.83 17.06
C LYS A 211 -0.04 5.36 17.19
N ALA A 212 -0.28 4.54 16.17
CA ALA A 212 0.09 3.12 16.19
C ALA A 212 1.60 2.91 16.23
N ILE A 213 2.36 3.70 15.45
CA ILE A 213 3.82 3.68 15.46
C ILE A 213 4.34 4.05 16.86
N MET A 214 3.89 5.17 17.42
CA MET A 214 4.36 5.64 18.73
C MET A 214 3.99 4.70 19.88
N LYS A 215 2.83 4.04 19.80
CA LYS A 215 2.33 3.18 20.88
C LYS A 215 2.87 1.75 20.81
N ASN A 216 2.97 1.19 19.61
CA ASN A 216 3.13 -0.26 19.44
C ASN A 216 4.44 -0.66 18.77
N LEU A 217 5.19 0.28 18.16
CA LEU A 217 6.46 -0.04 17.52
C LEU A 217 7.61 0.09 18.51
N ARG A 218 8.29 -1.02 18.76
CA ARG A 218 9.49 -1.04 19.60
C ARG A 218 10.65 -0.32 18.90
N GLU A 219 11.53 0.28 19.70
CA GLU A 219 12.68 1.07 19.23
C GLU A 219 13.63 0.24 18.34
N ASP A 220 13.96 -1.00 18.75
CA ASP A 220 14.79 -1.93 17.97
C ASP A 220 14.24 -2.20 16.56
N LYS A 221 12.92 -2.38 16.45
CA LYS A 221 12.26 -2.61 15.16
C LYS A 221 12.17 -1.32 14.34
N PHE A 222 12.06 -0.17 14.99
CA PHE A 222 12.04 1.11 14.31
C PHE A 222 13.39 1.47 13.70
N GLU A 223 14.49 1.17 14.38
CA GLU A 223 15.85 1.30 13.83
C GLU A 223 16.04 0.47 12.57
N VAL A 224 15.53 -0.77 12.53
CA VAL A 224 15.56 -1.63 11.33
C VAL A 224 14.80 -1.00 10.15
N ILE A 225 13.67 -0.34 10.41
CA ILE A 225 12.90 0.36 9.36
C ILE A 225 13.69 1.57 8.84
N ILE A 226 14.29 2.36 9.74
CA ILE A 226 15.12 3.51 9.37
C ILE A 226 16.32 3.04 8.52
N ALA A 227 17.04 2.00 8.96
CA ALA A 227 18.16 1.44 8.22
C ALA A 227 17.75 0.99 6.82
N SER A 228 16.63 0.27 6.71
CA SER A 228 16.07 -0.17 5.42
C SER A 228 15.68 0.99 4.51
N ALA A 229 15.12 2.08 5.07
CA ALA A 229 14.74 3.25 4.30
C ALA A 229 15.95 4.08 3.83
N MET A 230 17.00 4.15 4.66
CA MET A 230 18.24 4.88 4.34
C MET A 230 18.98 4.31 3.13
N GLU A 231 18.84 3.01 2.85
CA GLU A 231 19.36 2.38 1.62
C GLU A 231 18.78 3.01 0.34
N PHE A 232 17.56 3.54 0.40
CA PHE A 232 16.88 4.19 -0.72
C PHE A 232 17.11 5.72 -0.77
N SER A 233 17.79 6.29 0.23
CA SER A 233 18.07 7.72 0.26
C SER A 233 19.15 8.09 -0.76
N LYS A 234 18.88 9.08 -1.62
CA LYS A 234 19.84 9.51 -2.66
C LYS A 234 20.88 10.46 -2.04
N LYS A 235 22.17 10.25 -2.33
CA LYS A 235 23.20 11.27 -2.10
C LYS A 235 23.10 12.37 -3.17
N LYS A 236 22.18 13.34 -3.01
CA LYS A 236 22.22 14.58 -3.83
C LYS A 236 23.28 15.54 -3.29
N SER A 237 24.10 16.09 -4.19
CA SER A 237 24.83 17.34 -3.97
C SER A 237 23.84 18.51 -4.08
N ARG A 238 23.94 19.51 -3.20
CA ARG A 238 23.06 20.71 -3.07
C ARG A 238 22.95 21.52 -4.39
N PRO A 239 21.97 22.46 -4.61
CA PRO A 239 21.26 23.33 -3.62
C PRO A 239 19.76 23.69 -3.90
N GLY A 240 19.09 24.31 -2.90
CA GLY A 240 17.97 25.28 -3.09
C GLY A 240 16.61 24.91 -2.44
N ASP A 241 16.24 25.64 -1.37
CA ASP A 241 15.00 25.57 -0.56
C ASP A 241 13.73 26.05 -1.30
N ASP A 242 12.55 25.58 -0.85
CA ASP A 242 11.45 26.42 -0.32
C ASP A 242 10.21 25.57 0.04
N ILE A 243 9.67 25.81 1.24
CA ILE A 243 8.53 25.13 1.89
C ILE A 243 7.38 26.14 2.02
N ASP A 244 6.13 25.68 1.93
CA ASP A 244 5.00 26.38 2.57
C ASP A 244 4.05 25.36 3.25
N ASP A 245 3.67 25.69 4.48
CA ASP A 245 2.97 24.85 5.47
C ASP A 245 1.71 25.58 5.96
N ALA A 246 0.64 24.84 6.29
CA ALA A 246 -0.49 25.37 7.06
C ALA A 246 -1.34 24.23 7.67
N ALA A 247 -1.31 24.14 8.99
CA ALA A 247 -2.05 23.20 9.84
C ALA A 247 -3.44 23.73 10.26
N VAL A 248 -4.38 22.83 10.54
CA VAL A 248 -5.61 23.07 11.32
C VAL A 248 -5.95 21.80 12.12
N GLU A 249 -6.37 21.95 13.38
CA GLU A 249 -6.63 20.89 14.37
C GLU A 249 -8.11 20.44 14.51
N ASP A 250 -8.26 19.24 15.09
CA ASP A 250 -9.39 18.56 15.78
C ASP A 250 -10.70 18.28 15.00
N ASP A 251 -11.43 17.18 15.18
CA ASP A 251 -11.51 16.12 16.20
C ASP A 251 -12.10 14.84 15.53
N LEU A 252 -12.17 13.72 16.27
CA LEU A 252 -13.01 12.51 16.06
C LEU A 252 -12.39 11.17 15.60
N ASP A 253 -12.72 10.19 16.46
CA ASP A 253 -13.04 8.76 16.33
C ASP A 253 -12.04 7.74 15.74
N LEU A 254 -11.98 6.62 16.47
CA LEU A 254 -10.95 5.60 16.48
C LEU A 254 -11.03 4.66 15.26
N ASP A 255 -10.02 4.74 14.41
CA ASP A 255 -9.84 3.96 13.19
C ASP A 255 -8.99 2.69 13.40
N GLU A 256 -9.21 1.67 12.57
CA GLU A 256 -8.60 0.33 12.55
C GLU A 256 -7.06 0.37 12.52
N HIS A 257 -6.49 1.44 11.96
CA HIS A 257 -5.04 1.70 11.95
C HIS A 257 -4.43 1.82 13.36
N ALA A 258 -5.20 2.26 14.37
CA ALA A 258 -4.70 2.47 15.74
C ALA A 258 -4.37 1.16 16.50
N GLN A 259 -4.75 0.00 15.94
CA GLN A 259 -4.59 -1.32 16.57
C GLN A 259 -3.48 -2.19 15.95
N LEU A 260 -2.60 -1.62 15.11
CA LEU A 260 -1.50 -2.39 14.52
C LEU A 260 -0.45 -2.77 15.58
N VAL A 261 -0.31 -4.06 15.86
CA VAL A 261 0.71 -4.63 16.76
C VAL A 261 1.65 -5.53 15.99
N GLY A 262 2.96 -5.42 16.23
CA GLY A 262 3.97 -6.31 15.65
C GLY A 262 3.93 -7.69 16.29
N ILE A 263 3.78 -8.74 15.49
CA ILE A 263 3.93 -10.12 15.97
C ILE A 263 5.42 -10.38 16.15
N SER A 264 5.83 -10.69 17.38
CA SER A 264 7.20 -11.00 17.75
C SER A 264 7.71 -12.23 16.99
N ASP A 265 8.91 -12.12 16.44
CA ASP A 265 9.68 -13.28 15.99
C ASP A 265 10.22 -13.99 17.23
N THR A 266 9.46 -14.93 17.79
CA THR A 266 10.04 -15.96 18.65
C THR A 266 10.62 -17.02 17.72
N GLU A 267 11.92 -16.97 17.53
CA GLU A 267 12.67 -18.10 16.99
C GLU A 267 12.51 -19.26 17.98
N SER A 268 11.72 -20.27 17.62
CA SER A 268 11.79 -21.55 18.33
C SER A 268 13.02 -22.27 17.82
N GLU A 269 14.12 -22.11 18.54
CA GLU A 269 15.23 -23.07 18.47
C GLU A 269 14.67 -24.43 18.91
N GLY A 270 14.43 -25.30 17.93
CA GLY A 270 14.19 -26.72 18.17
C GLY A 270 15.50 -27.34 18.62
N ASN A 271 15.70 -27.39 19.93
CA ASN A 271 16.70 -28.21 20.58
C ASN A 271 16.39 -29.68 20.30
N ASP A 272 17.04 -30.25 19.29
CA ASP A 272 17.07 -31.69 19.04
C ASP A 272 18.18 -32.29 19.89
N GLY A 273 17.79 -33.03 20.92
CA GLY A 273 18.69 -33.58 21.92
C GLY A 273 18.01 -34.56 22.86
N SER A 274 18.21 -35.84 22.52
CA SER A 274 18.22 -37.04 23.38
C SER A 274 16.92 -37.53 24.03
N ASP A 275 16.41 -38.65 23.52
CA ASP A 275 16.23 -39.94 24.24
C ASP A 275 15.64 -40.93 23.21
N SER A 276 15.95 -42.22 23.14
CA SER A 276 16.77 -43.13 23.92
C SER A 276 16.85 -44.42 23.09
N ASP A 277 17.89 -45.23 23.32
CA ASP A 277 17.96 -46.64 22.95
C ASP A 277 16.65 -47.40 23.24
N VAL A 278 16.36 -48.48 22.50
CA VAL A 278 16.60 -49.88 22.93
C VAL A 278 16.27 -50.81 21.74
N GLU A 279 17.11 -51.86 21.61
CA GLU A 279 16.83 -53.20 21.04
C GLU A 279 15.35 -53.63 21.01
#